data_AF-A0A7L9WHQ2-F1
#
_entry.id   AF-A0A7L9WHQ2-F1
#
_cell.length_a   1.000
_cell.length_b   1.000
_cell.length_c   1.000
_cell.angle_alpha   90.00
_cell.angle_beta   90.00
_cell.angle_gamma   90.00
#
_symmetry.space_group_name_H-M   'P 1'
#
loop_
_entity.id
_entity.type
_entity.pdbx_description
1 polymer ?
#
loop_
_entity_poly.entity_id
_entity_poly.type
_entity_poly.pdbx_seq_one_letter_code
_entity_poly.pdbx_strand_id
1 'polypeptide(L)'
;MGALGRHRGAGRGSHHAERPLRRLARSPQPDRPCPACLDRPRQRHPARRRPRRPAQKRKRSSVTATEPPQKPRRKRPTIGVTVSRHSGWRIFPLIWLNLALAGARALRWDDAADIDLERVDGIVIGGGDDIAPSLYGTEIVARVTLDPARDRMEQSLLAEALQRNLPILGICRGAQMLNVVLGGTLHQNAFGVYSSRKYSTILPRRTVSVRRDTHLAHIAGTAPMRVNALHSQAVNRLGRDLRIAATDEAGMVQAVERTSEPFAIGVQWHPEHLFYARRQRRLFRALTRAATAHADGRDQRDGVASDMPAHQPVSAAFRDL
;
A
#
# COMPACT_ATOMS: atom_id res chain seq x y z
N MET A 1 -45.74 -67.20 -3.16
CA MET A 1 -46.58 -66.60 -2.11
C MET A 1 -46.17 -65.13 -2.02
N GLY A 2 -46.74 -64.20 -2.80
CA GLY A 2 -48.03 -63.51 -2.57
C GLY A 2 -47.79 -62.27 -1.70
N ALA A 3 -48.21 -61.02 -1.95
CA ALA A 3 -49.04 -60.36 -2.96
C ALA A 3 -48.74 -58.82 -2.82
N LEU A 4 -48.53 -58.05 -3.90
CA LEU A 4 -49.46 -57.07 -4.51
C LEU A 4 -50.03 -55.95 -3.61
N GLY A 5 -49.86 -54.69 -4.06
CA GLY A 5 -50.63 -53.53 -3.62
C GLY A 5 -50.25 -52.23 -4.33
N ARG A 6 -50.92 -51.91 -5.45
CA ARG A 6 -50.91 -50.63 -6.20
C ARG A 6 -52.00 -49.69 -5.69
N HIS A 7 -51.84 -48.37 -5.87
CA HIS A 7 -52.83 -47.34 -6.31
C HIS A 7 -52.12 -45.95 -6.30
N ARG A 8 -51.92 -45.17 -7.37
CA ARG A 8 -52.75 -44.46 -8.40
C ARG A 8 -53.66 -43.32 -7.88
N GLY A 9 -53.40 -42.11 -8.40
CA GLY A 9 -54.28 -40.92 -8.49
C GLY A 9 -53.42 -39.63 -8.45
N ALA A 10 -53.07 -38.92 -9.53
CA ALA A 10 -53.83 -38.21 -10.58
C ALA A 10 -54.64 -36.99 -10.07
N GLY A 11 -54.19 -35.79 -10.44
CA GLY A 11 -54.91 -34.52 -10.29
C GLY A 11 -54.25 -33.42 -11.12
N ARG A 12 -54.85 -33.12 -12.28
CA ARG A 12 -54.52 -32.03 -13.22
C ARG A 12 -55.13 -30.71 -12.75
N GLY A 13 -54.58 -29.59 -13.18
CA GLY A 13 -55.22 -28.27 -13.11
C GLY A 13 -54.33 -27.18 -13.72
N SER A 14 -54.77 -26.63 -14.85
CA SER A 14 -54.03 -25.79 -15.80
C SER A 14 -54.54 -24.34 -15.85
N HIS A 15 -53.78 -23.48 -16.56
CA HIS A 15 -54.14 -22.15 -17.11
C HIS A 15 -54.01 -20.95 -16.15
N HIS A 16 -53.55 -19.74 -16.53
CA HIS A 16 -53.46 -19.04 -17.83
C HIS A 16 -52.45 -17.87 -17.73
N ALA A 17 -51.85 -17.48 -18.88
CA ALA A 17 -51.63 -16.11 -19.42
C ALA A 17 -51.10 -14.97 -18.48
N GLU A 18 -50.25 -14.01 -18.84
CA GLU A 18 -49.90 -13.38 -20.11
C GLU A 18 -48.69 -12.42 -19.89
N ARG A 19 -47.90 -12.14 -20.93
CA ARG A 19 -46.90 -11.04 -21.05
C ARG A 19 -47.63 -9.78 -21.62
N PRO A 20 -46.98 -8.63 -21.94
CA PRO A 20 -45.77 -7.92 -21.44
C PRO A 20 -46.05 -6.39 -21.28
N LEU A 21 -45.04 -5.54 -20.97
CA LEU A 21 -44.76 -4.30 -21.73
C LEU A 21 -43.56 -3.48 -21.20
N ARG A 22 -42.87 -2.90 -22.17
CA ARG A 22 -41.66 -2.07 -22.11
C ARG A 22 -41.92 -0.68 -21.51
N ARG A 23 -40.89 -0.06 -20.93
CA ARG A 23 -40.61 1.38 -21.16
C ARG A 23 -39.10 1.66 -21.12
N LEU A 24 -38.58 1.98 -22.29
CA LEU A 24 -37.32 2.70 -22.50
C LEU A 24 -37.52 4.15 -22.05
N ALA A 25 -36.63 4.67 -21.20
CA ALA A 25 -36.49 6.11 -20.97
C ALA A 25 -35.13 6.55 -21.54
N ARG A 26 -35.21 7.42 -22.55
CA ARG A 26 -34.10 8.04 -23.26
C ARG A 26 -33.37 9.06 -22.38
N SER A 27 -32.05 9.13 -22.53
CA SER A 27 -31.18 10.19 -22.02
C SER A 27 -31.43 11.54 -22.74
N PRO A 28 -31.29 12.70 -22.07
CA PRO A 28 -31.26 14.00 -22.74
C PRO A 28 -29.84 14.38 -23.21
N GLN A 29 -29.73 14.87 -24.44
CA GLN A 29 -28.53 15.51 -25.00
C GLN A 29 -28.37 16.96 -24.49
N PRO A 30 -27.16 17.55 -24.54
CA PRO A 30 -26.88 18.90 -24.05
C PRO A 30 -27.21 20.00 -25.08
N ASP A 31 -27.80 21.09 -24.60
CA ASP A 31 -28.13 22.29 -25.37
C ASP A 31 -26.89 23.06 -25.86
N ARG A 32 -26.94 23.51 -27.11
CA ARG A 32 -26.00 24.45 -27.73
C ARG A 32 -26.32 25.90 -27.30
N PRO A 33 -25.31 26.80 -27.21
CA PRO A 33 -25.51 28.17 -26.75
C PRO A 33 -26.13 29.09 -27.84
N CYS A 34 -26.95 30.02 -27.37
CA CYS A 34 -27.70 31.02 -28.15
C CYS A 34 -26.78 32.15 -28.66
N PRO A 35 -26.86 32.58 -29.95
CA PRO A 35 -26.05 33.65 -30.50
C PRO A 35 -26.84 34.97 -30.50
N ALA A 36 -26.72 35.76 -29.43
CA ALA A 36 -27.26 37.12 -29.40
C ALA A 36 -26.53 37.99 -28.38
N CYS A 37 -25.44 38.63 -28.80
CA CYS A 37 -24.90 39.88 -28.25
C CYS A 37 -23.71 40.35 -29.12
N LEU A 38 -23.94 40.47 -30.42
CA LEU A 38 -23.14 41.33 -31.30
C LEU A 38 -24.01 42.56 -31.60
N ASP A 39 -23.37 43.72 -31.69
CA ASP A 39 -23.90 45.04 -32.03
C ASP A 39 -24.20 45.99 -30.87
N ARG A 40 -23.17 46.76 -30.48
CA ARG A 40 -23.33 48.19 -30.17
C ARG A 40 -22.11 49.01 -30.62
N PRO A 41 -22.32 50.16 -31.29
CA PRO A 41 -21.25 50.96 -31.88
C PRO A 41 -20.46 51.78 -30.83
N ARG A 42 -19.14 51.86 -31.03
CA ARG A 42 -18.19 52.64 -30.21
C ARG A 42 -18.38 54.14 -30.45
N GLN A 43 -18.94 54.85 -29.47
CA GLN A 43 -18.87 56.32 -29.42
C GLN A 43 -17.50 56.78 -28.90
N ARG A 44 -16.82 57.64 -29.67
CA ARG A 44 -15.54 58.26 -29.32
C ARG A 44 -15.79 59.47 -28.42
N HIS A 45 -15.24 59.47 -27.21
CA HIS A 45 -15.17 60.65 -26.34
C HIS A 45 -13.79 61.33 -26.41
N PRO A 46 -13.71 62.67 -26.30
CA PRO A 46 -12.47 63.43 -26.43
C PRO A 46 -11.57 63.28 -25.19
N ALA A 47 -10.26 63.28 -25.44
CA ALA A 47 -9.21 63.03 -24.47
C ALA A 47 -9.13 64.13 -23.38
N ARG A 48 -9.48 63.77 -22.13
CA ARG A 48 -9.14 64.57 -20.94
C ARG A 48 -7.70 64.28 -20.52
N ARG A 49 -6.84 65.30 -20.55
CA ARG A 49 -5.47 65.29 -20.02
C ARG A 49 -5.51 64.95 -18.51
N ARG A 50 -4.84 63.86 -18.12
CA ARG A 50 -4.63 63.50 -16.70
C ARG A 50 -3.42 64.25 -16.13
N PRO A 51 -3.47 64.76 -14.89
CA PRO A 51 -2.30 65.32 -14.22
C PRO A 51 -1.31 64.20 -13.85
N ARG A 52 -0.01 64.47 -14.02
CA ARG A 52 1.10 63.57 -13.68
C ARG A 52 1.15 63.34 -12.16
N ARG A 53 0.95 62.10 -11.72
CA ARG A 53 1.26 61.65 -10.34
C ARG A 53 2.78 61.51 -10.17
N PRO A 54 3.36 61.89 -9.01
CA PRO A 54 4.78 61.69 -8.75
C PRO A 54 5.11 60.20 -8.58
N ALA A 55 6.30 59.83 -9.07
CA ALA A 55 6.80 58.46 -9.08
C ALA A 55 7.06 57.93 -7.67
N GLN A 56 6.18 57.05 -7.19
CA GLN A 56 6.43 56.24 -5.99
C GLN A 56 7.31 55.04 -6.38
N LYS A 57 8.56 55.03 -5.90
CA LYS A 57 9.48 53.89 -5.99
C LYS A 57 8.82 52.66 -5.36
N ARG A 58 8.28 51.77 -6.18
CA ARG A 58 7.93 50.40 -5.78
C ARG A 58 9.22 49.66 -5.45
N LYS A 59 9.56 49.54 -4.16
CA LYS A 59 10.52 48.54 -3.69
C LYS A 59 9.97 47.17 -4.11
N ARG A 60 10.60 46.55 -5.10
CA ARG A 60 10.47 45.11 -5.33
C ARG A 60 11.15 44.44 -4.13
N SER A 61 10.37 44.13 -3.10
CA SER A 61 10.74 43.11 -2.12
C SER A 61 10.78 41.79 -2.87
N SER A 62 11.99 41.36 -3.22
CA SER A 62 12.26 39.98 -3.59
C SER A 62 11.90 39.12 -2.38
N VAL A 63 10.69 38.58 -2.38
CA VAL A 63 10.35 37.44 -1.54
C VAL A 63 11.12 36.27 -2.15
N THR A 64 12.35 36.11 -1.70
CA THR A 64 13.12 34.90 -1.91
C THR A 64 12.26 33.78 -1.34
N ALA A 65 11.80 32.87 -2.18
CA ALA A 65 11.17 31.65 -1.71
C ALA A 65 12.21 30.95 -0.84
N THR A 66 12.03 31.00 0.47
CA THR A 66 12.87 30.28 1.42
C THR A 66 12.66 28.80 1.11
N GLU A 67 13.65 28.22 0.45
CA GLU A 67 13.77 26.79 0.25
C GLU A 67 13.61 26.13 1.64
N PRO A 68 12.75 25.09 1.78
CA PRO A 68 12.57 24.44 3.06
C PRO A 68 13.93 23.99 3.60
N PRO A 69 14.15 24.03 4.93
CA PRO A 69 15.45 23.76 5.51
C PRO A 69 15.96 22.39 5.06
N GLN A 70 16.97 22.39 4.19
CA GLN A 70 17.61 21.16 3.73
C GLN A 70 18.27 20.51 4.96
N LYS A 71 17.76 19.35 5.37
CA LYS A 71 18.33 18.58 6.48
C LYS A 71 19.83 18.34 6.21
N PRO A 72 20.71 18.48 7.22
CA PRO A 72 22.13 18.19 7.03
C PRO A 72 22.29 16.74 6.56
N ARG A 73 23.09 16.54 5.49
CA ARG A 73 23.37 15.23 4.88
C ARG A 73 23.83 14.21 5.93
N ARG A 74 22.90 13.38 6.43
CA ARG A 74 23.24 12.29 7.36
C ARG A 74 23.91 11.17 6.57
N LYS A 75 25.08 10.70 7.02
CA LYS A 75 25.81 9.57 6.41
C LYS A 75 24.99 8.25 6.37
N ARG A 76 23.89 8.14 7.13
CA ARG A 76 22.94 7.02 7.13
C ARG A 76 21.51 7.53 7.35
N PRO A 77 20.53 7.12 6.53
CA PRO A 77 19.13 7.54 6.73
C PRO A 77 18.58 6.94 8.04
N THR A 78 17.69 7.69 8.68
CA THR A 78 17.01 7.30 9.92
C THR A 78 15.62 6.79 9.58
N ILE A 79 15.27 5.58 10.00
CA ILE A 79 14.00 4.92 9.71
C ILE A 79 13.22 4.76 11.00
N GLY A 80 12.02 5.34 11.08
CA GLY A 80 11.09 5.14 12.18
C GLY A 80 10.42 3.78 12.09
N VAL A 81 10.31 3.06 13.19
CA VAL A 81 9.74 1.71 13.23
C VAL A 81 8.64 1.68 14.29
N THR A 82 7.39 1.53 13.85
CA THR A 82 6.29 1.28 14.79
C THR A 82 6.35 -0.15 15.28
N VAL A 83 6.18 -0.33 16.59
CA VAL A 83 6.11 -1.65 17.21
C VAL A 83 4.92 -1.75 18.14
N SER A 84 4.48 -2.97 18.46
CA SER A 84 3.52 -3.19 19.55
C SER A 84 4.20 -3.04 20.90
N ARG A 85 3.45 -2.59 21.90
CA ARG A 85 3.89 -2.59 23.30
C ARG A 85 4.26 -3.98 23.83
N HIS A 86 3.54 -5.03 23.39
CA HIS A 86 3.68 -6.39 23.93
C HIS A 86 4.68 -7.27 23.16
N SER A 87 4.72 -7.20 21.83
CA SER A 87 5.61 -8.02 21.00
C SER A 87 6.80 -7.24 20.40
N GLY A 88 6.84 -5.92 20.59
CA GLY A 88 7.87 -5.04 20.04
C GLY A 88 9.29 -5.40 20.46
N TRP A 89 9.50 -5.87 21.69
CA TRP A 89 10.81 -6.35 22.16
C TRP A 89 11.37 -7.49 21.29
N ARG A 90 10.51 -8.37 20.74
CA ARG A 90 10.95 -9.53 19.93
C ARG A 90 11.11 -9.19 18.45
N ILE A 91 10.25 -8.31 17.93
CA ILE A 91 10.21 -7.96 16.51
C ILE A 91 11.23 -6.86 16.18
N PHE A 92 11.36 -5.85 17.05
CA PHE A 92 12.26 -4.71 16.81
C PHE A 92 13.71 -5.12 16.54
N PRO A 93 14.34 -6.04 17.30
CA PRO A 93 15.72 -6.43 17.03
C PRO A 93 15.93 -7.02 15.62
N LEU A 94 14.93 -7.73 15.09
CA LEU A 94 14.98 -8.30 13.74
C LEU A 94 14.83 -7.23 12.67
N ILE A 95 13.92 -6.28 12.86
CA ILE A 95 13.78 -5.13 11.95
C ILE A 95 15.05 -4.27 12.00
N TRP A 96 15.53 -3.97 13.21
CA TRP A 96 16.78 -3.23 13.45
C TRP A 96 17.96 -3.90 12.75
N LEU A 97 18.11 -5.22 12.87
CA LEU A 97 19.18 -5.96 12.20
C LEU A 97 19.10 -5.81 10.68
N ASN A 98 17.91 -5.98 10.08
CA ASN A 98 17.74 -5.83 8.64
C ASN A 98 18.03 -4.41 8.15
N LEU A 99 17.59 -3.39 8.91
CA LEU A 99 17.87 -1.98 8.61
C LEU A 99 19.35 -1.64 8.77
N ALA A 100 20.01 -2.17 9.80
CA ALA A 100 21.45 -2.00 10.01
C ALA A 100 22.26 -2.64 8.88
N LEU A 101 21.90 -3.85 8.46
CA LEU A 101 22.49 -4.52 7.28
C LEU A 101 22.23 -3.76 5.97
N ALA A 102 21.14 -3.00 5.90
CA ALA A 102 20.82 -2.13 4.77
C ALA A 102 21.55 -0.76 4.82
N GLY A 103 22.23 -0.42 5.92
CA GLY A 103 22.95 0.84 6.09
C GLY A 103 22.12 1.97 6.71
N ALA A 104 20.94 1.68 7.27
CA ALA A 104 20.08 2.64 7.96
C ALA A 104 20.24 2.60 9.48
N ARG A 105 19.81 3.68 10.15
CA ARG A 105 19.58 3.70 11.61
C ARG A 105 18.10 3.47 11.86
N ALA A 106 17.75 2.56 12.77
CA ALA A 106 16.36 2.37 13.17
C ALA A 106 16.05 3.18 14.45
N LEU A 107 14.93 3.89 14.46
CA LEU A 107 14.36 4.56 15.62
C LEU A 107 13.09 3.83 16.02
N ARG A 108 13.02 3.32 17.25
CA ARG A 108 11.86 2.61 17.77
C ARG A 108 10.78 3.62 18.20
N TRP A 109 9.54 3.35 17.83
CA TRP A 109 8.36 4.08 18.31
C TRP A 109 7.42 3.11 19.01
N ASP A 110 7.35 3.23 20.34
CA ASP A 110 6.53 2.38 21.20
C ASP A 110 5.13 2.98 21.39
N ASP A 111 5.06 4.30 21.53
CA ASP A 111 3.83 5.06 21.74
C ASP A 111 3.67 6.23 20.77
N ALA A 112 2.43 6.76 20.68
CA ALA A 112 2.11 7.93 19.86
C ALA A 112 3.01 9.14 20.15
N ALA A 113 3.41 9.30 21.41
CA ALA A 113 4.25 10.40 21.87
C ALA A 113 5.69 10.30 21.35
N ASP A 114 6.16 9.12 20.96
CA ASP A 114 7.52 8.92 20.44
C ASP A 114 7.62 9.25 18.94
N ILE A 115 6.47 9.35 18.26
CA ILE A 115 6.40 9.52 16.81
C ILE A 115 6.83 10.93 16.45
N ASP A 116 7.96 11.01 15.75
CA ASP A 116 8.49 12.25 15.21
C ASP A 116 8.91 12.03 13.75
N LEU A 117 7.99 12.38 12.85
CA LEU A 117 8.20 12.28 11.40
C LEU A 117 9.26 13.27 10.88
N GLU A 118 9.60 14.31 11.64
CA GLU A 118 10.62 15.28 11.23
C GLU A 118 12.03 14.71 11.41
N ARG A 119 12.23 13.74 12.29
CA ARG A 119 13.55 13.16 12.58
C ARG A 119 13.89 11.90 11.78
N VAL A 120 12.99 11.46 10.91
CA VAL A 120 13.17 10.28 10.06
C VAL A 120 13.16 10.63 8.58
N ASP A 121 13.64 9.69 7.78
CA ASP A 121 13.77 9.77 6.33
C ASP A 121 12.94 8.67 5.63
N GLY A 122 12.25 7.84 6.41
CA GLY A 122 11.35 6.76 5.97
C GLY A 122 10.80 6.00 7.17
N ILE A 123 9.80 5.16 6.95
CA ILE A 123 9.13 4.42 8.04
C ILE A 123 8.89 2.95 7.71
N VAL A 124 8.98 2.12 8.74
CA VAL A 124 8.46 0.75 8.75
C VAL A 124 7.24 0.75 9.65
N ILE A 125 6.09 0.36 9.10
CA ILE A 125 4.88 0.14 9.88
C ILE A 125 4.70 -1.36 10.06
N GLY A 126 4.86 -1.83 11.29
CA GLY A 126 4.68 -3.23 11.66
C GLY A 126 3.26 -3.52 12.14
N GLY A 127 2.83 -4.77 11.94
CA GLY A 127 1.62 -5.28 12.57
C GLY A 127 1.89 -5.72 14.01
N GLY A 128 1.19 -5.11 14.95
CA GLY A 128 1.24 -5.51 16.34
C GLY A 128 -0.04 -6.13 16.80
N ASP A 129 -0.06 -7.45 16.81
CA ASP A 129 -1.02 -8.29 17.55
C ASP A 129 -0.27 -9.49 18.12
N ASP A 130 -0.74 -9.99 19.26
CA ASP A 130 -0.08 -11.01 20.06
C ASP A 130 0.07 -12.33 19.28
N ILE A 131 1.31 -12.64 18.89
CA ILE A 131 1.72 -14.03 18.73
C ILE A 131 1.75 -14.58 20.16
N ALA A 132 0.61 -15.09 20.63
CA ALA A 132 0.56 -15.82 21.88
C ALA A 132 1.56 -16.98 21.77
N PRO A 133 2.57 -17.07 22.67
CA PRO A 133 3.49 -18.17 22.67
C PRO A 133 2.76 -19.40 23.23
N SER A 134 2.11 -20.18 22.38
CA SER A 134 2.02 -21.61 22.61
C SER A 134 3.42 -22.19 22.45
N LEU A 135 4.24 -21.95 23.47
CA LEU A 135 5.48 -22.65 23.73
C LEU A 135 5.17 -24.15 23.63
N TYR A 136 5.77 -24.81 22.64
CA TYR A 136 5.64 -26.24 22.34
C TYR A 136 4.30 -26.69 21.71
N GLY A 137 4.30 -26.75 20.37
CA GLY A 137 3.51 -27.75 19.62
C GLY A 137 2.11 -27.38 19.15
N THR A 138 1.56 -26.22 19.48
CA THR A 138 0.19 -25.85 19.06
C THR A 138 0.15 -24.51 18.34
N GLU A 139 -0.75 -24.39 17.37
CA GLU A 139 -0.86 -23.29 16.40
C GLU A 139 -0.70 -21.91 17.05
N ILE A 140 0.19 -21.08 16.48
CA ILE A 140 0.23 -19.65 16.80
C ILE A 140 -1.16 -19.09 16.43
N VAL A 141 -1.90 -18.49 17.33
CA VAL A 141 -3.14 -17.79 16.95
C VAL A 141 -2.83 -16.30 16.98
N ALA A 142 -2.62 -15.71 15.81
CA ALA A 142 -2.62 -14.25 15.67
C ALA A 142 -4.06 -13.79 15.91
N ARG A 143 -4.36 -13.36 17.15
CA ARG A 143 -5.65 -12.79 17.49
C ARG A 143 -5.59 -11.30 17.16
N VAL A 144 -6.38 -10.87 16.18
CA VAL A 144 -6.57 -9.44 15.88
C VAL A 144 -7.29 -8.83 17.08
N THR A 145 -6.55 -8.20 17.99
CA THR A 145 -7.16 -7.46 19.08
C THR A 145 -7.39 -6.05 18.55
N LEU A 146 -8.66 -5.71 18.31
CA LEU A 146 -9.04 -4.37 17.86
C LEU A 146 -8.65 -3.38 18.95
N ASP A 147 -7.62 -2.57 18.69
CA ASP A 147 -7.27 -1.38 19.47
C ASP A 147 -7.60 -0.14 18.62
N PRO A 148 -8.81 0.43 18.78
CA PRO A 148 -9.26 1.56 17.97
C PRO A 148 -8.44 2.83 18.16
N ALA A 149 -7.74 2.98 19.29
CA ALA A 149 -6.89 4.15 19.54
C ALA A 149 -5.59 4.01 18.75
N ARG A 150 -4.99 2.82 18.77
CA ARG A 150 -3.81 2.49 17.97
C ARG A 150 -4.11 2.49 16.47
N ASP A 151 -5.26 1.95 16.05
CA ASP A 151 -5.70 2.01 14.65
C ASP A 151 -5.76 3.46 14.16
N ARG A 152 -6.37 4.37 14.95
CA ARG A 152 -6.44 5.79 14.62
C ARG A 152 -5.06 6.45 14.58
N MET A 153 -4.21 6.16 15.55
CA MET A 153 -2.83 6.67 15.58
C MET A 153 -2.04 6.25 14.33
N GLU A 154 -2.05 4.96 13.98
CA GLU A 154 -1.32 4.46 12.82
C GLU A 154 -1.88 4.94 11.49
N GLN A 155 -3.21 5.12 11.39
CA GLN A 155 -3.84 5.75 10.23
C GLN A 155 -3.37 7.20 10.07
N SER A 156 -3.37 7.98 11.14
CA SER A 156 -2.88 9.36 11.14
C SER A 156 -1.40 9.44 10.77
N LEU A 157 -0.55 8.60 11.40
CA LEU A 157 0.88 8.50 11.10
C LEU A 157 1.11 8.21 9.62
N LEU A 158 0.39 7.23 9.07
CA LEU A 158 0.58 6.80 7.69
C LEU A 158 0.07 7.87 6.70
N ALA A 159 -1.06 8.51 7.00
CA ALA A 159 -1.57 9.62 6.20
C ALA A 159 -0.58 10.79 6.19
N GLU A 160 0.00 11.13 7.33
CA GLU A 160 1.01 12.19 7.43
C GLU A 160 2.31 11.82 6.72
N ALA A 161 2.78 10.57 6.84
CA ALA A 161 3.96 10.08 6.13
C ALA A 161 3.77 10.15 4.61
N LEU A 162 2.58 9.79 4.11
CA LEU A 162 2.23 9.94 2.69
C LEU A 162 2.25 11.40 2.25
N GLN A 163 1.70 12.33 3.05
CA GLN A 163 1.72 13.77 2.77
C GLN A 163 3.13 14.35 2.75
N ARG A 164 4.01 13.88 3.65
CA ARG A 164 5.42 14.28 3.71
C ARG A 164 6.30 13.61 2.65
N ASN A 165 5.72 12.78 1.78
CA ASN A 165 6.42 12.01 0.76
C ASN A 165 7.51 11.08 1.37
N LEU A 166 7.30 10.56 2.59
CA LEU A 166 8.23 9.62 3.22
C LEU A 166 8.07 8.22 2.63
N PRO A 167 9.17 7.51 2.30
CA PRO A 167 9.12 6.10 1.92
C PRO A 167 8.58 5.19 3.03
N ILE A 168 7.81 4.16 2.65
CA ILE A 168 7.04 3.32 3.58
C ILE A 168 7.24 1.83 3.28
N LEU A 169 7.54 1.05 4.32
CA LEU A 169 7.44 -0.41 4.30
C LEU A 169 6.37 -0.87 5.29
N GLY A 170 5.24 -1.34 4.78
CA GLY A 170 4.18 -1.97 5.58
C GLY A 170 4.41 -3.47 5.73
N ILE A 171 4.43 -3.97 6.96
CA ILE A 171 4.61 -5.40 7.26
C ILE A 171 3.34 -5.93 7.94
N CYS A 172 2.80 -7.02 7.39
CA CYS A 172 1.56 -7.66 7.85
C CYS A 172 0.41 -6.66 7.99
N ARG A 173 -0.01 -6.31 9.21
CA ARG A 173 -1.06 -5.30 9.44
C ARG A 173 -0.66 -3.90 8.94
N GLY A 174 0.63 -3.56 8.87
CA GLY A 174 1.08 -2.33 8.21
C GLY A 174 0.73 -2.27 6.72
N ALA A 175 0.79 -3.41 6.01
CA ALA A 175 0.38 -3.49 4.60
C ALA A 175 -1.13 -3.30 4.43
N GLN A 176 -1.91 -3.83 5.37
CA GLN A 176 -3.36 -3.67 5.41
C GLN A 176 -3.73 -2.20 5.68
N MET A 177 -3.04 -1.54 6.61
CA MET A 177 -3.25 -0.14 6.94
C MET A 177 -2.90 0.77 5.76
N LEU A 178 -1.82 0.49 5.04
CA LEU A 178 -1.46 1.17 3.80
C LEU A 178 -2.61 1.17 2.80
N ASN A 179 -3.25 0.02 2.62
CA ASN A 179 -4.40 -0.10 1.73
C ASN A 179 -5.62 0.69 2.23
N VAL A 180 -5.93 0.61 3.52
CA VAL A 180 -7.11 1.28 4.12
C VAL A 180 -6.99 2.80 4.06
N VAL A 181 -5.83 3.37 4.42
CA VAL A 181 -5.60 4.84 4.38
C VAL A 181 -5.72 5.39 2.97
N LEU A 182 -5.39 4.58 1.96
CA LEU A 182 -5.56 4.95 0.54
C LEU A 182 -6.98 4.68 0.01
N GLY A 183 -7.94 4.27 0.86
CA GLY A 183 -9.36 4.08 0.51
C GLY A 183 -9.77 2.65 0.10
N GLY A 184 -8.87 1.69 0.29
CA GLY A 184 -9.12 0.27 0.04
C GLY A 184 -9.93 -0.40 1.15
N THR A 185 -10.21 -1.70 1.00
CA THR A 185 -10.89 -2.54 1.99
C THR A 185 -10.17 -3.85 2.23
N LEU A 186 -10.52 -4.53 3.32
CA LEU A 186 -9.96 -5.82 3.71
C LEU A 186 -11.05 -6.90 3.75
N HIS A 187 -10.66 -8.13 3.48
CA HIS A 187 -11.42 -9.30 3.90
C HIS A 187 -11.12 -9.56 5.38
N GLN A 188 -12.14 -9.49 6.23
CA GLN A 188 -12.03 -9.78 7.67
C GLN A 188 -11.68 -11.25 7.94
N ASN A 189 -12.15 -12.15 7.08
CA ASN A 189 -11.77 -13.56 7.06
C ASN A 189 -11.36 -13.93 5.63
N ALA A 190 -10.08 -13.80 5.32
CA ALA A 190 -9.57 -14.10 3.98
C ALA A 190 -9.69 -15.60 3.64
N PHE A 191 -9.57 -16.49 4.62
CA PHE A 191 -9.71 -17.94 4.42
C PHE A 191 -11.15 -18.40 4.19
N GLY A 192 -12.14 -17.55 4.47
CA GLY A 192 -13.53 -17.79 4.06
C GLY A 192 -13.79 -17.45 2.58
N VAL A 193 -12.87 -16.72 1.95
CA VAL A 193 -13.01 -16.24 0.55
C VAL A 193 -12.07 -17.00 -0.39
N TYR A 194 -10.85 -17.26 0.06
CA TYR A 194 -9.83 -17.95 -0.72
C TYR A 194 -9.61 -19.35 -0.16
N SER A 195 -9.45 -20.34 -1.05
CA SER A 195 -9.08 -21.71 -0.72
C SER A 195 -7.61 -21.88 -0.29
N SER A 196 -6.96 -20.80 0.17
CA SER A 196 -5.58 -20.80 0.64
C SER A 196 -5.45 -21.65 1.90
N ARG A 197 -4.35 -22.41 2.01
CA ARG A 197 -4.05 -23.14 3.24
C ARG A 197 -3.76 -22.17 4.39
N LYS A 198 -4.46 -22.35 5.51
CA LYS A 198 -4.20 -21.63 6.74
C LYS A 198 -2.90 -22.16 7.34
N TYR A 199 -1.94 -21.27 7.49
CA TYR A 199 -0.73 -21.51 8.25
C TYR A 199 -0.66 -20.45 9.34
N SER A 200 -0.12 -20.83 10.49
CA SER A 200 0.28 -19.86 11.49
C SER A 200 1.64 -20.23 12.02
N THR A 201 2.65 -19.91 11.21
CA THR A 201 4.04 -20.25 11.50
C THR A 201 4.98 -19.20 10.94
N ILE A 202 6.08 -19.00 11.66
CA ILE A 202 7.23 -18.22 11.21
C ILE A 202 8.01 -18.90 10.08
N LEU A 203 7.76 -20.20 9.83
CA LEU A 203 8.42 -20.97 8.79
C LEU A 203 7.88 -20.60 7.40
N PRO A 204 8.73 -20.57 6.36
CA PRO A 204 8.31 -20.19 5.01
C PRO A 204 7.50 -21.32 4.35
N ARG A 205 6.21 -21.44 4.66
CA ARG A 205 5.32 -22.51 4.16
C ARG A 205 4.40 -22.09 3.02
N ARG A 206 4.26 -20.79 2.77
CA ARG A 206 3.40 -20.27 1.69
C ARG A 206 4.23 -19.90 0.48
N THR A 207 3.84 -20.34 -0.70
CA THR A 207 4.43 -19.87 -1.97
C THR A 207 3.71 -18.60 -2.40
N VAL A 208 4.48 -17.58 -2.80
CA VAL A 208 3.95 -16.36 -3.41
C VAL A 208 4.54 -16.16 -4.80
N SER A 209 3.68 -15.75 -5.72
CA SER A 209 4.00 -15.39 -7.09
C SER A 209 4.09 -13.87 -7.20
N VAL A 210 5.27 -13.37 -7.59
CA VAL A 210 5.50 -11.94 -7.77
C VAL A 210 5.06 -11.53 -9.17
N ARG A 211 4.23 -10.50 -9.27
CA ARG A 211 3.79 -9.96 -10.56
C ARG A 211 4.95 -9.23 -11.25
N ARG A 212 5.11 -9.45 -12.54
CA ARG A 212 6.08 -8.72 -13.37
C ARG A 212 5.78 -7.22 -13.37
N ASP A 213 6.78 -6.43 -13.72
CA ASP A 213 6.68 -4.97 -13.87
C ASP A 213 6.33 -4.24 -12.56
N THR A 214 6.64 -4.87 -11.42
CA THR A 214 6.46 -4.33 -10.06
C THR A 214 7.78 -3.89 -9.43
N HIS A 215 7.74 -2.94 -8.48
CA HIS A 215 8.89 -2.62 -7.64
C HIS A 215 9.34 -3.87 -6.88
N LEU A 216 8.40 -4.67 -6.37
CA LEU A 216 8.70 -5.95 -5.74
C LEU A 216 9.44 -6.91 -6.67
N ALA A 217 9.08 -7.00 -7.95
CA ALA A 217 9.80 -7.81 -8.94
C ALA A 217 11.24 -7.32 -9.13
N HIS A 218 11.45 -6.00 -9.19
CA HIS A 218 12.80 -5.43 -9.29
C HIS A 218 13.65 -5.73 -8.05
N ILE A 219 13.04 -5.66 -6.86
CA ILE A 219 13.71 -5.85 -5.57
C ILE A 219 13.98 -7.33 -5.30
N ALA A 220 12.95 -8.17 -5.36
CA ALA A 220 12.98 -9.55 -4.89
C ALA A 220 13.02 -10.60 -6.02
N GLY A 221 12.78 -10.19 -7.25
CA GLY A 221 12.68 -11.05 -8.42
C GLY A 221 11.31 -11.62 -8.70
N THR A 222 11.17 -12.18 -9.90
CA THR A 222 9.90 -12.68 -10.45
C THR A 222 9.67 -14.16 -10.17
N ALA A 223 10.73 -14.92 -9.87
CA ALA A 223 10.59 -16.32 -9.50
C ALA A 223 9.77 -16.45 -8.20
N PRO A 224 8.87 -17.45 -8.09
CA PRO A 224 8.12 -17.69 -6.87
C PRO A 224 9.03 -17.78 -5.64
N MET A 225 8.54 -17.36 -4.48
CA MET A 225 9.30 -17.45 -3.23
C MET A 225 8.45 -17.97 -2.09
N ARG A 226 9.09 -18.65 -1.14
CA ARG A 226 8.43 -19.14 0.06
C ARG A 226 8.50 -18.08 1.16
N VAL A 227 7.36 -17.78 1.77
CA VAL A 227 7.19 -16.79 2.84
C VAL A 227 6.44 -17.40 4.02
N ASN A 228 6.59 -16.77 5.18
CA ASN A 228 5.80 -17.13 6.36
C ASN A 228 4.38 -16.56 6.25
N ALA A 229 3.45 -17.13 7.03
CA ALA A 229 2.06 -16.73 6.99
C ALA A 229 1.52 -16.72 8.42
N LEU A 230 1.21 -15.50 8.89
CA LEU A 230 0.77 -15.17 10.24
C LEU A 230 -0.35 -14.12 10.17
N HIS A 231 -1.33 -14.34 9.28
CA HIS A 231 -2.41 -13.39 9.05
C HIS A 231 -3.72 -14.12 8.72
N SER A 232 -4.84 -13.56 9.17
CA SER A 232 -6.21 -14.03 8.89
C SER A 232 -6.95 -13.12 7.90
N GLN A 233 -6.49 -11.88 7.77
CA GLN A 233 -7.03 -10.86 6.88
C GLN A 233 -6.17 -10.69 5.63
N ALA A 234 -6.78 -10.18 4.56
CA ALA A 234 -6.10 -9.85 3.31
C ALA A 234 -6.77 -8.65 2.64
N VAL A 235 -6.05 -7.99 1.73
CA VAL A 235 -6.61 -6.92 0.91
C VAL A 235 -7.74 -7.45 0.03
N ASN A 236 -8.87 -6.74 0.02
CA ASN A 236 -10.02 -6.99 -0.85
C ASN A 236 -10.00 -6.01 -2.03
N ARG A 237 -10.44 -4.76 -1.79
CA ARG A 237 -10.33 -3.68 -2.77
C ARG A 237 -9.06 -2.88 -2.52
N LEU A 238 -8.32 -2.61 -3.59
CA LEU A 238 -7.14 -1.74 -3.54
C LEU A 238 -7.52 -0.29 -3.26
N GLY A 239 -6.70 0.38 -2.46
CA GLY A 239 -6.71 1.84 -2.35
C GLY A 239 -6.17 2.54 -3.60
N ARG A 240 -6.28 3.87 -3.61
CA ARG A 240 -5.78 4.73 -4.69
C ARG A 240 -4.27 4.56 -4.88
N ASP A 241 -3.85 4.61 -6.14
CA ASP A 241 -2.46 4.48 -6.58
C ASP A 241 -1.76 3.17 -6.19
N LEU A 242 -2.49 2.18 -5.66
CA LEU A 242 -1.95 0.87 -5.33
C LEU A 242 -2.15 -0.13 -6.46
N ARG A 243 -1.22 -1.06 -6.58
CA ARG A 243 -1.35 -2.28 -7.39
C ARG A 243 -0.96 -3.51 -6.57
N ILE A 244 -1.48 -4.66 -6.99
CA ILE A 244 -1.06 -5.96 -6.45
C ILE A 244 0.37 -6.25 -6.94
N ALA A 245 1.27 -6.55 -6.00
CA ALA A 245 2.66 -6.90 -6.28
C ALA A 245 2.92 -8.42 -6.19
N ALA A 246 2.19 -9.13 -5.33
CA ALA A 246 2.26 -10.59 -5.24
C ALA A 246 0.93 -11.19 -4.76
N THR A 247 0.67 -12.44 -5.17
CA THR A 247 -0.44 -13.27 -4.69
C THR A 247 0.07 -14.64 -4.24
N ASP A 248 -0.72 -15.36 -3.45
CA ASP A 248 -0.50 -16.79 -3.24
C ASP A 248 -1.11 -17.65 -4.37
N GLU A 249 -0.99 -18.96 -4.24
CA GLU A 249 -1.49 -19.95 -5.20
C GLU A 249 -3.02 -19.92 -5.40
N ALA A 250 -3.79 -19.41 -4.42
CA ALA A 250 -5.24 -19.28 -4.52
C ALA A 250 -5.67 -17.86 -4.92
N GLY A 251 -4.73 -16.98 -5.25
CA GLY A 251 -5.01 -15.60 -5.67
C GLY A 251 -5.18 -14.60 -4.52
N MET A 252 -4.97 -15.00 -3.26
CA MET A 252 -5.03 -14.08 -2.13
C MET A 252 -3.90 -13.06 -2.27
N VAL A 253 -4.20 -11.77 -2.10
CA VAL A 253 -3.20 -10.69 -2.16
C VAL A 253 -2.18 -10.86 -1.03
N GLN A 254 -0.90 -10.90 -1.38
CA GLN A 254 0.21 -11.08 -0.45
C GLN A 254 1.15 -9.87 -0.41
N ALA A 255 1.18 -9.06 -1.47
CA ALA A 255 1.85 -7.77 -1.45
C ALA A 255 1.10 -6.75 -2.30
N VAL A 256 1.17 -5.50 -1.86
CA VAL A 256 0.71 -4.32 -2.60
C VAL A 256 1.85 -3.32 -2.66
N GLU A 257 1.86 -2.49 -3.69
CA GLU A 257 2.82 -1.41 -3.80
C GLU A 257 2.17 -0.20 -4.44
N ARG A 258 2.72 0.97 -4.14
CA ARG A 258 2.27 2.23 -4.71
C ARG A 258 2.97 2.47 -6.05
N THR A 259 2.21 3.04 -6.99
CA THR A 259 2.65 3.31 -8.37
C THR A 259 3.24 4.71 -8.55
N SER A 260 3.03 5.59 -7.57
CA SER A 260 3.50 6.97 -7.50
C SER A 260 4.24 7.24 -6.18
N GLU A 261 5.02 8.31 -6.14
CA GLU A 261 5.72 8.74 -4.92
C GLU A 261 4.75 9.18 -3.81
N PRO A 262 5.01 8.81 -2.54
CA PRO A 262 6.24 8.17 -2.07
C PRO A 262 6.32 6.67 -2.39
N PHE A 263 7.55 6.16 -2.44
CA PHE A 263 7.82 4.73 -2.50
C PHE A 263 7.14 4.03 -1.32
N ALA A 264 6.18 3.17 -1.61
CA ALA A 264 5.50 2.40 -0.57
C ALA A 264 5.28 0.96 -1.03
N ILE A 265 5.70 0.00 -0.20
CA ILE A 265 5.44 -1.43 -0.38
C ILE A 265 4.83 -1.98 0.90
N GLY A 266 3.73 -2.72 0.76
CA GLY A 266 3.11 -3.49 1.82
C GLY A 266 3.25 -4.99 1.54
N VAL A 267 3.80 -5.75 2.47
CA VAL A 267 3.87 -7.22 2.40
C VAL A 267 3.09 -7.85 3.53
N GLN A 268 2.35 -8.92 3.25
CA GLN A 268 1.48 -9.56 4.22
C GLN A 268 2.23 -10.55 5.13
N TRP A 269 3.39 -11.03 4.68
CA TRP A 269 4.31 -11.86 5.45
C TRP A 269 5.25 -10.99 6.31
N HIS A 270 6.07 -11.65 7.12
CA HIS A 270 7.04 -11.04 8.04
C HIS A 270 8.48 -11.24 7.52
N PRO A 271 9.00 -10.34 6.64
CA PRO A 271 10.36 -10.44 6.11
C PRO A 271 11.45 -10.32 7.19
N GLU A 272 11.14 -9.69 8.33
CA GLU A 272 12.04 -9.55 9.48
C GLU A 272 12.43 -10.90 10.10
N HIS A 273 11.51 -11.89 10.10
CA HIS A 273 11.81 -13.26 10.55
C HIS A 273 12.59 -14.07 9.52
N LEU A 274 12.71 -13.57 8.29
CA LEU A 274 13.38 -14.24 7.18
C LEU A 274 14.70 -13.54 6.81
N PHE A 275 15.36 -12.92 7.79
CA PHE A 275 16.59 -12.15 7.60
C PHE A 275 17.73 -12.94 6.93
N TYR A 276 17.73 -14.28 7.01
CA TYR A 276 18.68 -15.15 6.31
C TYR A 276 18.46 -15.16 4.78
N ALA A 277 17.25 -14.89 4.30
CA ALA A 277 16.91 -14.89 2.88
C ALA A 277 17.28 -13.56 2.20
N ARG A 278 18.12 -13.62 1.16
CA ARG A 278 18.60 -12.45 0.41
C ARG A 278 17.45 -11.58 -0.10
N ARG A 279 16.39 -12.19 -0.65
CA ARG A 279 15.22 -11.48 -1.19
C ARG A 279 14.48 -10.65 -0.14
N GLN A 280 14.46 -11.12 1.11
CA GLN A 280 13.76 -10.45 2.20
C GLN A 280 14.57 -9.26 2.72
N ARG A 281 15.90 -9.41 2.84
CA ARG A 281 16.81 -8.28 3.14
C ARG A 281 16.74 -7.17 2.10
N ARG A 282 16.50 -7.51 0.83
CA ARG A 282 16.37 -6.52 -0.25
C ARG A 282 15.18 -5.58 -0.08
N LEU A 283 14.10 -5.98 0.61
CA LEU A 283 12.97 -5.10 0.93
C LEU A 283 13.43 -3.94 1.84
N PHE A 284 14.19 -4.25 2.90
CA PHE A 284 14.75 -3.24 3.79
C PHE A 284 15.79 -2.37 3.08
N ARG A 285 16.64 -2.96 2.23
CA ARG A 285 17.58 -2.21 1.39
C ARG A 285 16.86 -1.24 0.45
N ALA A 286 15.73 -1.66 -0.15
CA ALA A 286 14.92 -0.80 -1.00
C ALA A 286 14.34 0.39 -0.21
N LEU A 287 13.79 0.16 0.99
CA LEU A 287 13.33 1.24 1.85
C LEU A 287 14.47 2.22 2.18
N THR A 288 15.64 1.72 2.57
CA THR A 288 16.82 2.55 2.88
C THR A 288 17.25 3.39 1.67
N ARG A 289 17.21 2.81 0.46
CA ARG A 289 17.53 3.51 -0.79
C ARG A 289 16.54 4.62 -1.10
N ALA A 290 15.25 4.32 -0.99
CA ALA A 290 14.19 5.30 -1.16
C ALA A 290 14.35 6.46 -0.15
N ALA A 291 14.70 6.15 1.10
CA ALA A 291 14.95 7.16 2.14
C ALA A 291 16.15 8.06 1.82
N THR A 292 17.25 7.47 1.33
CA THR A 292 18.39 8.26 0.86
C THR A 292 18.02 9.15 -0.32
N ALA A 293 17.29 8.62 -1.32
CA ALA A 293 16.86 9.40 -2.47
C ALA A 293 15.92 10.55 -2.08
N HIS A 294 14.94 10.29 -1.20
CA HIS A 294 14.07 11.31 -0.65
C HIS A 294 14.84 12.42 0.08
N ALA A 295 15.80 12.06 0.94
CA ALA A 295 16.65 13.01 1.64
C ALA A 295 17.55 13.83 0.70
N ASP A 296 17.93 13.27 -0.46
CA ASP A 296 18.68 13.94 -1.52
C ASP A 296 17.79 14.76 -2.48
N GLY A 297 16.46 14.77 -2.31
CA GLY A 297 15.52 15.41 -3.23
C GLY A 297 15.39 14.73 -4.59
N ARG A 298 15.72 13.43 -4.68
CA ARG A 298 15.64 12.61 -5.91
C ARG A 298 14.40 11.71 -5.88
N ASP A 299 13.94 11.28 -7.06
CA ASP A 299 12.86 10.28 -7.17
C ASP A 299 13.24 8.99 -6.44
N GLN A 300 12.36 8.56 -5.54
CA GLN A 300 12.58 7.44 -4.65
C GLN A 300 12.66 6.10 -5.39
N ARG A 301 11.87 5.95 -6.47
CA ARG A 301 11.80 4.72 -7.27
C ARG A 301 13.06 4.56 -8.10
N ASP A 302 13.58 5.64 -8.66
CA ASP A 302 14.87 5.66 -9.36
C ASP A 302 16.04 5.35 -8.42
N GLY A 303 15.97 5.88 -7.19
CA GLY A 303 16.92 5.56 -6.11
C GLY A 303 16.95 4.08 -5.74
N VAL A 304 15.80 3.40 -5.80
CA VAL A 304 15.72 1.95 -5.60
C VAL A 304 16.21 1.19 -6.84
N ALA A 305 15.92 1.67 -8.04
CA ALA A 305 16.21 0.97 -9.28
C ALA A 305 17.71 0.92 -9.63
N SER A 306 18.44 2.00 -9.39
CA SER A 306 19.81 2.27 -9.86
C SER A 306 20.93 1.36 -9.32
N ASP A 307 20.68 0.53 -8.29
CA ASP A 307 21.73 -0.27 -7.61
C ASP A 307 21.27 -1.70 -7.27
N MET A 308 20.13 -2.13 -7.83
CA MET A 308 19.80 -3.54 -7.84
C MET A 308 20.44 -4.16 -9.08
N PRO A 309 21.25 -5.22 -8.95
CA PRO A 309 21.82 -5.87 -10.13
C PRO A 309 20.66 -6.25 -11.05
N ALA A 310 20.75 -5.83 -12.32
CA ALA A 310 19.83 -6.24 -13.35
C ALA A 310 19.63 -7.76 -13.23
N HIS A 311 18.38 -8.21 -13.23
CA HIS A 311 18.09 -9.63 -13.34
C HIS A 311 18.81 -10.15 -14.58
N GLN A 312 19.93 -10.85 -14.39
CA GLN A 312 20.42 -11.74 -15.42
C GLN A 312 19.32 -12.79 -15.58
N PRO A 313 18.72 -12.95 -16.77
CA PRO A 313 17.87 -14.10 -17.00
C PRO A 313 18.71 -15.33 -16.68
N VAL A 314 18.17 -16.21 -15.83
CA VAL A 314 18.77 -17.52 -15.62
C VAL A 314 18.82 -18.17 -17.00
N SER A 315 20.02 -18.26 -17.57
CA SER A 315 20.26 -18.96 -18.83
C SER A 315 19.60 -20.34 -18.73
N ALA A 316 18.84 -20.70 -19.75
CA ALA A 316 18.16 -21.99 -19.88
C ALA A 316 19.16 -23.13 -20.16
N ALA A 317 20.28 -23.17 -19.45
CA ALA A 317 21.31 -24.19 -19.53
C ALA A 317 21.22 -25.10 -18.29
N PHE A 318 20.10 -25.81 -18.16
CA PHE A 318 19.94 -27.05 -17.37
C PHE A 318 18.63 -27.74 -17.80
N ARG A 319 18.44 -27.87 -19.12
CA ARG A 319 17.71 -29.01 -19.70
C ARG A 319 18.78 -29.82 -20.40
N ASP A 320 18.78 -31.11 -20.17
CA ASP A 320 19.77 -32.11 -20.58
C ASP A 320 20.89 -32.35 -19.56
N LEU A 321 20.49 -32.92 -18.42
CA LEU A 321 21.19 -33.99 -17.70
C LEU A 321 20.18 -34.75 -16.82
#